data_AF-A0A6L5ZQW2-F1
#
_entry.id   AF-A0A6L5ZQW2-F1
#
_cell.length_a   1.000
_cell.length_b   1.000
_cell.length_c   1.000
_cell.angle_alpha   90.00
_cell.angle_beta   90.00
_cell.angle_gamma   90.00
#
_symmetry.space_group_name_H-M   'P 1'
#
loop_
_entity.id
_entity.type
_entity.pdbx_description
1 polymer ?
#
loop_
_entity_poly.entity_id
_entity_poly.type
_entity_poly.pdbx_seq_one_letter_code
_entity_poly.pdbx_strand_id
1 'polypeptide(L)'
;MWVTKERRFRLDSLLIILAVTVLTLNAIPSAIAAVKKETMLQILGNQTAVKARNDFLLQIKNAPTRTPNLEFRIDPTMNVRLLEGIKVDTALSANFFSTLRPVDQKVVVWVASTENFQFFIDEMKPTLTAEGDAGNWLELKLATAKLYPHGFYGGGAPAFDKNDNPVFIVYAPNDQDLGSGFWTQSTAHEFVHVVQRYLMAGDMSPMLGWVIEGQADYIGANFATRNSTEAFASYWIQLIDTIRLHSSQPQILNWKSSQFIAWFKSKEITSNPAMAGDIPVENYVVGAMASQYLYATYGYKKVNNYYDLLGKIINDCGNGDVTINLKCTPSRQKAFKDAFGVSMADFYPKVSSFIVSEIAWSKKNRSKYPTNLLKIAPSPWIGAKPMEPYVAPANLGVISKYGNPGLIGNTNNGAQESDPYPPNVPAPGRTCPNVDEVASLYGGTMTCRSPGIWTLNPGQIIGTAP
;
A
#
# COMPACT_ATOMS: atom_id res chain seq x y z
N MET A 1 -8.87 39.69 33.50
CA MET A 1 -9.33 40.38 34.71
C MET A 1 -10.73 39.84 35.04
N TRP A 2 -10.80 39.04 36.13
CA TRP A 2 -11.95 38.66 36.97
C TRP A 2 -13.16 37.90 36.33
N VAL A 3 -13.43 36.59 36.58
CA VAL A 3 -13.73 35.80 37.83
C VAL A 3 -15.19 36.03 38.28
N THR A 4 -16.19 35.17 38.02
CA THR A 4 -16.68 33.94 38.74
C THR A 4 -18.24 33.94 38.65
N LYS A 5 -19.05 32.90 38.89
CA LYS A 5 -19.02 31.86 39.94
C LYS A 5 -20.09 30.78 39.67
N GLU A 6 -19.77 29.53 40.04
CA GLU A 6 -20.69 28.38 40.14
C GLU A 6 -21.76 28.54 41.25
N ARG A 7 -22.84 27.76 41.15
CA ARG A 7 -23.40 27.01 42.29
C ARG A 7 -24.25 25.81 41.84
N ARG A 8 -23.89 24.62 42.33
CA ARG A 8 -24.74 23.41 42.40
C ARG A 8 -25.69 23.50 43.59
N PHE A 9 -26.87 22.89 43.50
CA PHE A 9 -27.53 22.25 44.64
C PHE A 9 -28.38 21.06 44.16
N ARG A 10 -28.26 19.94 44.89
CA ARG A 10 -29.07 18.70 44.82
C ARG A 10 -30.33 18.86 45.69
N LEU A 11 -31.43 18.15 45.38
CA LEU A 11 -31.93 16.96 46.09
C LEU A 11 -33.42 16.70 45.78
N ASP A 12 -33.65 15.45 45.38
CA ASP A 12 -34.78 14.51 45.52
C ASP A 12 -36.12 14.88 46.18
N SER A 13 -37.15 14.21 45.62
CA SER A 13 -38.40 13.71 46.22
C SER A 13 -39.63 14.63 46.30
N LEU A 14 -40.65 14.32 45.48
CA LEU A 14 -42.04 14.23 45.95
C LEU A 14 -42.89 13.30 45.06
N LEU A 15 -43.77 12.54 45.72
CA LEU A 15 -44.56 11.42 45.22
C LEU A 15 -46.07 11.79 45.23
N ILE A 16 -46.82 11.27 44.24
CA ILE A 16 -48.29 11.03 44.16
C ILE A 16 -49.23 12.24 44.03
N ILE A 17 -50.00 12.32 42.91
CA ILE A 17 -51.47 12.06 42.85
C ILE A 17 -51.85 11.56 41.44
N LEU A 18 -52.49 10.39 41.39
CA LEU A 18 -53.20 9.79 40.25
C LEU A 18 -54.53 10.54 39.99
N ALA A 19 -54.84 10.80 38.72
CA ALA A 19 -56.22 10.79 38.25
C ALA A 19 -56.27 10.25 36.81
N VAL A 20 -57.00 9.15 36.67
CA VAL A 20 -57.18 8.33 35.47
C VAL A 20 -58.25 8.96 34.60
N THR A 21 -57.94 9.22 33.33
CA THR A 21 -58.95 9.18 32.27
C THR A 21 -58.37 8.43 31.07
N VAL A 22 -59.00 7.30 30.79
CA VAL A 22 -58.71 6.38 29.68
C VAL A 22 -59.00 7.09 28.36
N LEU A 23 -57.95 7.38 27.60
CA LEU A 23 -58.04 7.65 26.16
C LEU A 23 -57.27 6.53 25.46
N THR A 24 -58.00 5.75 24.69
CA THR A 24 -57.54 4.68 23.82
C THR A 24 -56.47 5.20 22.86
N LEU A 25 -55.19 5.07 23.22
CA LEU A 25 -54.09 5.18 22.28
C LEU A 25 -54.09 3.91 21.43
N ASN A 26 -54.69 4.02 20.25
CA ASN A 26 -54.32 3.17 19.13
C ASN A 26 -52.80 3.20 19.01
N ALA A 27 -52.20 2.02 19.03
CA ALA A 27 -50.79 1.82 18.74
C ALA A 27 -50.47 2.50 17.40
N ILE A 28 -49.80 3.65 17.45
CA ILE A 28 -49.06 4.14 16.30
C ILE A 28 -47.84 3.23 16.24
N PRO A 29 -47.68 2.38 15.21
CA PRO A 29 -46.41 1.72 15.00
C PRO A 29 -45.43 2.85 14.74
N SER A 30 -44.50 3.10 15.66
CA SER A 30 -43.30 3.87 15.36
C SER A 30 -42.48 3.04 14.37
N ALA A 31 -42.90 3.06 13.11
CA ALA A 31 -42.07 2.72 11.98
C ALA A 31 -41.02 3.82 11.90
N ILE A 32 -39.98 3.71 12.72
CA ILE A 32 -38.67 4.22 12.33
C ILE A 32 -38.35 3.41 11.07
N ALA A 33 -38.66 3.99 9.91
CA ALA A 33 -38.23 3.44 8.64
C ALA A 33 -36.72 3.30 8.74
N ALA A 34 -36.24 2.07 8.89
CA ALA A 34 -34.82 1.78 8.82
C ALA A 34 -34.37 2.31 7.46
N VAL A 35 -33.63 3.43 7.46
CA VAL A 35 -33.05 3.99 6.23
C VAL A 35 -32.22 2.86 5.64
N LYS A 36 -32.68 2.31 4.52
CA LYS A 36 -32.05 1.16 3.89
C LYS A 36 -30.64 1.59 3.49
N LYS A 37 -29.63 1.10 4.21
CA LYS A 37 -28.23 1.37 3.90
C LYS A 37 -27.98 0.95 2.45
N GLU A 38 -27.39 1.85 1.66
CA GLU A 38 -27.06 1.54 0.27
C GLU A 38 -26.11 0.34 0.22
N THR A 39 -26.34 -0.53 -0.76
CA THR A 39 -25.43 -1.63 -1.06
C THR A 39 -24.14 -1.10 -1.69
N MET A 40 -23.04 -1.85 -1.57
CA MET A 40 -21.76 -1.49 -2.20
C MET A 40 -21.90 -1.28 -3.72
N LEU A 41 -22.77 -2.04 -4.39
CA LEU A 41 -23.06 -1.86 -5.81
C LEU A 41 -23.78 -0.54 -6.10
N GLN A 42 -24.71 -0.11 -5.25
CA GLN A 42 -25.35 1.20 -5.37
C GLN A 42 -24.36 2.34 -5.12
N ILE A 43 -23.38 2.12 -4.24
CA ILE A 43 -22.35 3.12 -3.92
C ILE A 43 -21.36 3.26 -5.07
N LEU A 44 -20.74 2.14 -5.49
CA LEU A 44 -19.63 2.11 -6.47
C LEU A 44 -20.10 2.02 -7.93
N GLY A 45 -21.38 1.77 -8.17
CA GLY A 45 -22.01 1.86 -9.49
C GLY A 45 -21.75 0.70 -10.46
N ASN A 46 -20.76 -0.16 -10.23
CA ASN A 46 -20.57 -1.38 -11.03
C ASN A 46 -19.94 -2.54 -10.27
N GLN A 47 -20.15 -3.75 -10.81
CA GLN A 47 -19.72 -4.99 -10.16
C GLN A 47 -18.19 -5.18 -10.18
N THR A 48 -17.47 -4.59 -11.13
CA THR A 48 -16.01 -4.66 -11.20
C THR A 48 -15.39 -3.91 -10.01
N ALA A 49 -15.81 -2.67 -9.76
CA ALA A 49 -15.36 -1.89 -8.61
C ALA A 49 -15.71 -2.59 -7.27
N VAL A 50 -16.91 -3.18 -7.16
CA VAL A 50 -17.33 -3.98 -6.00
C VAL A 50 -16.40 -5.18 -5.78
N LYS A 51 -16.11 -5.95 -6.84
CA LYS A 51 -15.20 -7.11 -6.76
C LYS A 51 -13.80 -6.70 -6.33
N ALA A 52 -13.24 -5.65 -6.94
CA ALA A 52 -11.93 -5.12 -6.57
C ALA A 52 -11.88 -4.72 -5.10
N ARG A 53 -12.89 -3.98 -4.63
CA ARG A 53 -12.96 -3.53 -3.24
C ARG A 53 -13.05 -4.70 -2.27
N ASN A 54 -13.88 -5.69 -2.57
CA ASN A 54 -13.99 -6.90 -1.75
C ASN A 54 -12.69 -7.71 -1.73
N ASP A 55 -11.99 -7.81 -2.86
CA ASP A 55 -10.70 -8.51 -2.97
C ASP A 55 -9.62 -7.84 -2.09
N PHE A 56 -9.53 -6.50 -2.13
CA PHE A 56 -8.66 -5.74 -1.22
C PHE A 56 -9.03 -5.97 0.25
N LEU A 57 -10.31 -5.84 0.60
CA LEU A 57 -10.78 -6.00 1.98
C LEU A 57 -10.55 -7.44 2.49
N LEU A 58 -10.61 -8.43 1.62
CA LEU A 58 -10.26 -9.81 1.94
C LEU A 58 -8.75 -9.95 2.18
N GLN A 59 -7.92 -9.36 1.32
CA GLN A 59 -6.46 -9.40 1.47
C GLN A 59 -6.01 -8.74 2.78
N ILE A 60 -6.48 -7.53 3.08
CA ILE A 60 -6.12 -6.83 4.33
C ILE A 60 -6.62 -7.57 5.56
N LYS A 61 -7.80 -8.21 5.51
CA LYS A 61 -8.32 -9.03 6.61
C LYS A 61 -7.45 -10.27 6.87
N ASN A 62 -6.88 -10.84 5.82
CA ASN A 62 -6.01 -12.02 5.91
C ASN A 62 -4.54 -11.65 6.17
N ALA A 63 -4.20 -10.37 6.24
CA ALA A 63 -2.87 -9.91 6.59
C ALA A 63 -2.51 -10.34 8.02
N PRO A 64 -1.30 -10.86 8.28
CA PRO A 64 -0.90 -11.22 9.62
C PRO A 64 -0.80 -9.97 10.48
N THR A 65 -1.03 -10.14 11.78
CA THR A 65 -0.88 -9.07 12.77
C THR A 65 0.52 -9.03 13.37
N ARG A 66 1.50 -9.66 12.71
CA ARG A 66 2.89 -9.70 13.17
C ARG A 66 3.50 -8.30 13.14
N THR A 67 4.49 -8.08 13.97
CA THR A 67 5.19 -6.80 13.98
C THR A 67 6.18 -6.73 12.81
N PRO A 68 6.05 -5.79 11.86
CA PRO A 68 6.98 -5.66 10.74
C PRO A 68 8.34 -5.12 11.19
N ASN A 69 9.41 -5.50 10.48
CA ASN A 69 10.78 -5.06 10.73
C ASN A 69 11.00 -3.63 10.20
N LEU A 70 10.57 -2.64 10.97
CA LEU A 70 10.63 -1.21 10.61
C LEU A 70 11.57 -0.48 11.57
N GLU A 71 12.53 0.27 11.02
CA GLU A 71 13.39 1.17 11.80
C GLU A 71 13.03 2.62 11.49
N PHE A 72 12.48 3.34 12.48
CA PHE A 72 12.08 4.74 12.28
C PHE A 72 13.21 5.71 12.64
N ARG A 73 13.54 6.59 11.71
CA ARG A 73 14.44 7.75 11.87
C ARG A 73 13.60 9.02 11.74
N ILE A 74 13.37 9.69 12.86
CA ILE A 74 12.33 10.73 12.97
C ILE A 74 12.98 12.07 13.28
N ASP A 75 12.64 13.08 12.49
CA ASP A 75 12.87 14.47 12.83
C ASP A 75 12.11 14.84 14.13
N PRO A 76 12.79 15.33 15.18
CA PRO A 76 12.15 15.69 16.44
C PRO A 76 11.09 16.80 16.30
N THR A 77 11.06 17.56 15.20
CA THR A 77 10.05 18.61 15.00
C THR A 77 8.72 18.10 14.42
N MET A 78 8.63 16.80 14.07
CA MET A 78 7.43 16.23 13.48
C MET A 78 6.25 16.20 14.46
N ASN A 79 5.07 16.63 14.00
CA ASN A 79 3.84 16.59 14.76
C ASN A 79 3.52 15.16 15.21
N VAL A 80 3.36 14.98 16.53
CA VAL A 80 3.15 13.66 17.15
C VAL A 80 1.91 12.93 16.62
N ARG A 81 0.83 13.66 16.29
CA ARG A 81 -0.40 13.04 15.76
C ARG A 81 -0.22 12.58 14.31
N LEU A 82 0.49 13.36 13.49
CA LEU A 82 0.84 12.93 12.12
C LEU A 82 1.76 11.72 12.18
N LEU A 83 2.78 11.75 13.05
CA LEU A 83 3.71 10.66 13.25
C LEU A 83 3.02 9.35 13.68
N GLU A 84 2.03 9.42 14.57
CA GLU A 84 1.23 8.27 14.97
C GLU A 84 0.51 7.64 13.78
N GLY A 85 -0.16 8.45 12.94
CA GLY A 85 -0.79 7.99 11.70
C GLY A 85 0.20 7.35 10.74
N ILE A 86 1.36 7.96 10.52
CA ILE A 86 2.43 7.43 9.66
C ILE A 86 2.88 6.06 10.18
N LYS A 87 3.16 5.91 11.47
CA LYS A 87 3.59 4.62 12.05
C LYS A 87 2.55 3.53 11.87
N VAL A 88 1.28 3.83 12.15
CA VAL A 88 0.17 2.88 12.00
C VAL A 88 0.00 2.45 10.55
N ASP A 89 -0.10 3.40 9.62
CA ASP A 89 -0.33 3.08 8.21
C ASP A 89 0.88 2.41 7.56
N THR A 90 2.12 2.74 7.97
CA THR A 90 3.33 2.03 7.53
C THR A 90 3.30 0.56 7.95
N ALA A 91 2.97 0.30 9.21
CA ALA A 91 2.95 -1.07 9.73
C ALA A 91 1.81 -1.91 9.13
N LEU A 92 0.63 -1.30 8.93
CA LEU A 92 -0.48 -1.95 8.22
C LEU A 92 -0.12 -2.25 6.75
N SER A 93 0.59 -1.35 6.09
CA SER A 93 1.06 -1.54 4.71
C SER A 93 2.07 -2.69 4.63
N ALA A 94 3.05 -2.73 5.54
CA ALA A 94 4.01 -3.83 5.63
C ALA A 94 3.31 -5.18 5.84
N ASN A 95 2.32 -5.24 6.74
CA ASN A 95 1.58 -6.46 7.00
C ASN A 95 0.71 -6.91 5.82
N PHE A 96 0.08 -5.98 5.11
CA PHE A 96 -0.69 -6.30 3.90
C PHE A 96 0.14 -7.02 2.83
N PHE A 97 1.39 -6.59 2.63
CA PHE A 97 2.30 -7.25 1.70
C PHE A 97 2.96 -8.50 2.26
N SER A 98 3.03 -8.66 3.59
CA SER A 98 3.67 -9.81 4.23
C SER A 98 3.06 -11.17 3.93
N THR A 99 1.78 -11.23 3.56
CA THR A 99 1.10 -12.47 3.13
C THR A 99 1.56 -12.98 1.77
N LEU A 100 2.17 -12.10 0.98
CA LEU A 100 2.59 -12.38 -0.39
C LEU A 100 4.10 -12.37 -0.53
N ARG A 101 4.79 -11.65 0.35
CA ARG A 101 6.23 -11.40 0.29
C ARG A 101 6.75 -11.26 1.70
N PRO A 102 7.75 -12.03 2.15
CA PRO A 102 8.30 -11.84 3.49
C PRO A 102 8.88 -10.42 3.60
N VAL A 103 8.19 -9.55 4.34
CA VAL A 103 8.72 -8.21 4.73
C VAL A 103 9.56 -8.38 6.00
N ASP A 104 10.42 -9.40 6.00
CA ASP A 104 11.34 -9.72 7.12
C ASP A 104 12.62 -8.90 7.01
N GLN A 105 12.91 -8.39 5.81
CA GLN A 105 13.95 -7.40 5.60
C GLN A 105 13.56 -6.11 6.32
N LYS A 106 14.56 -5.53 7.00
CA LYS A 106 14.40 -4.26 7.70
C LYS A 106 14.13 -3.14 6.70
N VAL A 107 13.06 -2.39 6.88
CA VAL A 107 12.81 -1.14 6.13
C VAL A 107 13.18 0.04 7.02
N VAL A 108 14.04 0.93 6.54
CA VAL A 108 14.42 2.15 7.25
C VAL A 108 13.49 3.29 6.83
N VAL A 109 12.68 3.76 7.76
CA VAL A 109 11.62 4.74 7.54
C VAL A 109 12.06 6.09 8.08
N TRP A 110 12.29 7.05 7.19
CA TRP A 110 12.64 8.42 7.52
C TRP A 110 11.39 9.30 7.50
N VAL A 111 11.17 10.04 8.59
CA VAL A 111 9.99 10.90 8.73
C VAL A 111 10.42 12.30 9.15
N ALA A 112 9.99 13.31 8.41
CA ALA A 112 10.19 14.70 8.78
C ALA A 112 9.01 15.58 8.39
N SER A 113 8.94 16.76 9.02
CA SER A 113 8.00 17.77 8.56
C SER A 113 8.47 18.36 7.23
N THR A 114 7.55 18.85 6.41
CA THR A 114 7.92 19.53 5.15
C THR A 114 8.75 20.78 5.42
N GLU A 115 8.47 21.48 6.51
CA GLU A 115 9.22 22.66 6.96
C GLU A 115 10.68 22.31 7.30
N ASN A 116 10.95 21.07 7.71
CA ASN A 116 12.29 20.58 8.01
C ASN A 116 12.77 19.50 7.02
N PHE A 117 12.41 19.62 5.74
CA PHE A 117 12.83 18.69 4.69
C PHE A 117 14.37 18.54 4.59
N GLN A 118 15.12 19.53 5.08
CA GLN A 118 16.59 19.49 5.17
C GLN A 118 17.10 18.28 5.97
N PHE A 119 16.33 17.75 6.93
CA PHE A 119 16.63 16.50 7.64
C PHE A 119 16.96 15.33 6.70
N PHE A 120 16.24 15.19 5.59
CA PHE A 120 16.53 14.13 4.62
C PHE A 120 17.87 14.34 3.90
N ILE A 121 18.27 15.58 3.67
CA ILE A 121 19.55 15.90 3.02
C ILE A 121 20.70 15.64 3.98
N ASP A 122 20.55 16.06 5.24
CA ASP A 122 21.65 16.03 6.20
C ASP A 122 21.84 14.63 6.80
N GLU A 123 20.74 13.92 7.09
CA GLU A 123 20.78 12.66 7.84
C GLU A 123 20.54 11.43 6.96
N MET A 124 19.60 11.49 6.01
CA MET A 124 19.27 10.32 5.18
C MET A 124 20.21 10.19 3.98
N LYS A 125 20.38 11.24 3.17
CA LYS A 125 21.15 11.19 1.92
C LYS A 125 22.53 10.54 2.07
N PRO A 126 23.32 10.80 3.14
CA PRO A 126 24.62 10.15 3.33
C PRO A 126 24.56 8.63 3.50
N THR A 127 23.39 8.08 3.86
CA THR A 127 23.16 6.64 4.05
C THR A 127 22.78 5.91 2.77
N LEU A 128 22.37 6.62 1.72
CA LEU A 128 21.89 6.02 0.47
C LEU A 128 23.01 5.38 -0.35
N THR A 129 22.65 4.35 -1.11
CA THR A 129 23.46 3.86 -2.24
C THR A 129 23.58 4.90 -3.35
N ALA A 130 24.52 4.71 -4.27
CA ALA A 130 24.67 5.60 -5.42
C ALA A 130 23.40 5.63 -6.29
N GLU A 131 22.73 4.48 -6.42
CA GLU A 131 21.46 4.34 -7.13
C GLU A 131 20.33 5.09 -6.42
N GLY A 132 20.30 5.06 -5.08
CA GLY A 132 19.30 5.80 -4.30
C GLY A 132 19.45 7.32 -4.35
N ASP A 133 20.68 7.80 -4.53
CA ASP A 133 21.00 9.22 -4.67
C ASP A 133 21.01 9.72 -6.13
N ALA A 134 20.77 8.83 -7.10
CA ALA A 134 20.86 9.17 -8.52
C ALA A 134 19.76 10.14 -8.96
N GLY A 135 20.08 11.08 -9.86
CA GLY A 135 19.09 11.90 -10.55
C GLY A 135 18.60 13.16 -9.81
N ASN A 136 19.26 13.56 -8.71
CA ASN A 136 19.01 14.84 -8.01
C ASN A 136 17.54 15.04 -7.54
N TRP A 137 16.79 13.94 -7.38
CA TRP A 137 15.37 13.99 -7.04
C TRP A 137 15.14 14.55 -5.64
N LEU A 138 16.05 14.30 -4.70
CA LEU A 138 15.91 14.73 -3.32
C LEU A 138 16.10 16.25 -3.20
N GLU A 139 17.04 16.82 -3.94
CA GLU A 139 17.24 18.26 -4.06
C GLU A 139 16.05 18.96 -4.72
N LEU A 140 15.45 18.34 -5.74
CA LEU A 140 14.23 18.86 -6.36
C LEU A 140 13.07 18.87 -5.37
N LYS A 141 12.90 17.82 -4.56
CA LYS A 141 11.90 17.80 -3.49
C LYS A 141 12.19 18.84 -2.40
N LEU A 142 13.46 19.04 -2.02
CA LEU A 142 13.86 20.10 -1.08
C LEU A 142 13.50 21.49 -1.63
N ALA A 143 13.77 21.75 -2.91
CA ALA A 143 13.42 23.02 -3.54
C ALA A 143 11.90 23.25 -3.52
N THR A 144 11.11 22.22 -3.82
CA THR A 144 9.64 22.27 -3.74
C THR A 144 9.15 22.48 -2.30
N ALA A 145 9.75 21.80 -1.32
CA ALA A 145 9.42 21.97 0.10
C ALA A 145 9.67 23.41 0.57
N LYS A 146 10.76 24.05 0.11
CA LYS A 146 11.05 25.46 0.40
C LYS A 146 10.04 26.42 -0.24
N LEU A 147 9.51 26.08 -1.43
CA LEU A 147 8.50 26.89 -2.11
C LEU A 147 7.09 26.71 -1.52
N TYR A 148 6.77 25.51 -1.03
CA TYR A 148 5.42 25.14 -0.58
C TYR A 148 5.44 24.43 0.79
N PRO A 149 5.93 25.09 1.86
CA PRO A 149 6.15 24.45 3.16
C PRO A 149 4.87 23.90 3.81
N HIS A 150 3.70 24.47 3.47
CA HIS A 150 2.37 24.04 3.96
C HIS A 150 1.50 23.36 2.89
N GLY A 151 2.03 23.19 1.67
CA GLY A 151 1.28 22.64 0.53
C GLY A 151 1.90 21.38 -0.07
N PHE A 152 3.11 21.02 0.35
CA PHE A 152 3.85 19.88 -0.17
C PHE A 152 3.93 18.78 0.89
N TYR A 153 3.41 17.60 0.56
CA TYR A 153 3.47 16.39 1.38
C TYR A 153 3.56 15.18 0.46
N GLY A 154 3.93 14.03 1.02
CA GLY A 154 4.02 12.77 0.28
C GLY A 154 5.13 11.89 0.84
N GLY A 155 5.76 11.12 -0.02
CA GLY A 155 6.91 10.32 0.38
C GLY A 155 7.83 10.01 -0.79
N GLY A 156 8.50 8.87 -0.66
CA GLY A 156 9.36 8.33 -1.69
C GLY A 156 10.04 7.04 -1.23
N ALA A 157 10.42 6.23 -2.20
CA ALA A 157 11.21 5.03 -1.98
C ALA A 157 12.51 5.14 -2.79
N PRO A 158 13.64 5.56 -2.21
CA PRO A 158 14.91 5.70 -2.94
C PRO A 158 15.70 4.40 -3.10
N ALA A 159 15.01 3.26 -3.21
CA ALA A 159 15.61 1.92 -3.22
C ALA A 159 16.28 1.58 -1.87
N PHE A 160 17.62 1.61 -1.76
CA PHE A 160 18.35 1.01 -0.64
C PHE A 160 19.37 1.95 0.01
N ASP A 161 19.58 1.76 1.33
CA ASP A 161 20.73 2.28 2.07
C ASP A 161 22.00 1.45 1.80
N LYS A 162 23.16 1.94 2.26
CA LYS A 162 24.46 1.26 2.13
C LYS A 162 24.57 -0.08 2.85
N ASN A 163 23.56 -0.47 3.64
CA ASN A 163 23.46 -1.76 4.31
C ASN A 163 22.41 -2.67 3.64
N ASP A 164 22.05 -2.37 2.38
CA ASP A 164 21.04 -3.08 1.59
C ASP A 164 19.64 -3.11 2.26
N ASN A 165 19.29 -2.14 3.11
CA ASN A 165 17.91 -2.02 3.63
C ASN A 165 17.07 -1.14 2.70
N PRO A 166 15.83 -1.52 2.36
CA PRO A 166 14.89 -0.64 1.68
C PRO A 166 14.67 0.63 2.49
N VAL A 167 14.71 1.77 1.80
CA VAL A 167 14.49 3.08 2.40
C VAL A 167 13.11 3.59 2.02
N PHE A 168 12.42 4.16 3.00
CA PHE A 168 11.12 4.79 2.85
C PHE A 168 11.18 6.18 3.46
N ILE A 169 10.69 7.21 2.75
CA ILE A 169 10.54 8.56 3.29
C ILE A 169 9.07 8.95 3.34
N VAL A 170 8.67 9.68 4.38
CA VAL A 170 7.36 10.33 4.48
C VAL A 170 7.53 11.74 5.02
N TYR A 171 6.86 12.70 4.41
CA TYR A 171 6.89 14.09 4.84
C TYR A 171 5.53 14.77 4.71
N ALA A 172 5.24 15.65 5.65
CA ALA A 172 4.05 16.49 5.63
C ALA A 172 4.24 17.78 6.44
N PRO A 173 3.52 18.87 6.10
CA PRO A 173 3.47 20.04 6.94
C PRO A 173 2.94 19.70 8.33
N ASN A 174 3.43 20.38 9.37
CA ASN A 174 3.00 20.09 10.75
C ASN A 174 1.53 20.46 11.01
N ASP A 175 0.95 21.30 10.16
CA ASP A 175 -0.45 21.71 10.14
C ASP A 175 -1.31 20.95 9.11
N GLN A 176 -0.77 19.87 8.52
CA GLN A 176 -1.48 19.07 7.51
C GLN A 176 -2.85 18.60 8.02
N ASP A 177 -3.89 18.85 7.22
CA ASP A 177 -5.24 18.37 7.49
C ASP A 177 -5.27 16.83 7.45
N LEU A 178 -5.49 16.24 8.63
CA LEU A 178 -5.65 14.79 8.84
C LEU A 178 -6.85 14.21 8.07
N GLY A 179 -7.77 15.06 7.61
CA GLY A 179 -8.92 14.69 6.80
C GLY A 179 -8.75 14.84 5.30
N SER A 180 -7.60 15.29 4.84
CA SER A 180 -7.25 15.27 3.42
C SER A 180 -7.13 13.81 2.95
N GLY A 181 -7.94 13.43 1.98
CA GLY A 181 -7.88 12.09 1.38
C GLY A 181 -6.50 11.77 0.81
N PHE A 182 -5.89 12.73 0.12
CA PHE A 182 -4.56 12.58 -0.46
C PHE A 182 -3.47 12.44 0.60
N TRP A 183 -3.61 13.07 1.76
CA TRP A 183 -2.70 12.82 2.89
C TRP A 183 -2.89 11.40 3.42
N THR A 184 -4.12 11.00 3.73
CA THR A 184 -4.41 9.70 4.36
C THR A 184 -4.02 8.50 3.51
N GLN A 185 -3.81 8.69 2.20
CA GLN A 185 -3.32 7.64 1.31
C GLN A 185 -1.79 7.60 1.17
N SER A 186 -1.10 8.70 1.48
CA SER A 186 0.30 8.95 1.08
C SER A 186 1.24 7.87 1.61
N THR A 187 1.14 7.54 2.90
CA THR A 187 1.99 6.50 3.51
C THR A 187 1.83 5.15 2.81
N ALA A 188 0.60 4.72 2.57
CA ALA A 188 0.33 3.42 1.96
C ALA A 188 0.70 3.38 0.48
N HIS A 189 0.42 4.45 -0.26
CA HIS A 189 0.84 4.64 -1.66
C HIS A 189 2.36 4.46 -1.80
N GLU A 190 3.13 5.20 -1.00
CA GLU A 190 4.58 5.20 -1.08
C GLU A 190 5.18 3.88 -0.61
N PHE A 191 4.53 3.20 0.35
CA PHE A 191 4.95 1.86 0.75
C PHE A 191 4.77 0.83 -0.39
N VAL A 192 3.83 1.02 -1.31
CA VAL A 192 3.76 0.20 -2.54
C VAL A 192 5.05 0.35 -3.34
N HIS A 193 5.61 1.56 -3.45
CA HIS A 193 6.86 1.78 -4.16
C HIS A 193 8.06 1.13 -3.47
N VAL A 194 8.09 1.09 -2.14
CA VAL A 194 9.11 0.32 -1.37
C VAL A 194 9.07 -1.14 -1.81
N VAL A 195 7.87 -1.72 -1.86
CA VAL A 195 7.68 -3.12 -2.26
C VAL A 195 7.99 -3.35 -3.75
N GLN A 196 7.58 -2.43 -4.62
CA GLN A 196 7.88 -2.50 -6.05
C GLN A 196 9.39 -2.45 -6.30
N ARG A 197 10.11 -1.53 -5.65
CA ARG A 197 11.58 -1.45 -5.78
C ARG A 197 12.27 -2.67 -5.20
N TYR A 198 11.81 -3.17 -4.07
CA TYR A 198 12.34 -4.40 -3.49
C TYR A 198 12.29 -5.56 -4.49
N LEU A 199 11.13 -5.79 -5.11
CA LEU A 199 10.98 -6.85 -6.12
C LEU A 199 11.87 -6.68 -7.34
N MET A 200 12.19 -5.43 -7.67
CA MET A 200 12.93 -5.09 -8.87
C MET A 200 14.41 -4.82 -8.58
N ALA A 201 14.91 -5.23 -7.40
CA ALA A 201 16.28 -4.96 -6.96
C ALA A 201 16.69 -3.47 -7.09
N GLY A 202 15.73 -2.56 -6.92
CA GLY A 202 15.89 -1.11 -7.02
C GLY A 202 15.57 -0.53 -8.40
N ASP A 203 15.56 -1.33 -9.47
CA ASP A 203 15.37 -0.87 -10.85
C ASP A 203 13.93 -1.05 -11.35
N MET A 204 13.16 0.04 -11.38
CA MET A 204 11.78 0.03 -11.86
C MET A 204 11.63 0.03 -13.38
N SER A 205 12.71 -0.10 -14.17
CA SER A 205 12.69 -0.12 -15.63
C SER A 205 11.68 -1.11 -16.26
N PRO A 206 11.38 -2.30 -15.68
CA PRO A 206 10.38 -3.21 -16.24
C PRO A 206 8.93 -2.70 -16.14
N MET A 207 8.65 -1.71 -15.31
CA MET A 207 7.29 -1.24 -15.07
C MET A 207 6.94 -0.06 -15.97
N LEU A 208 5.70 -0.06 -16.49
CA LEU A 208 5.12 1.10 -17.15
C LEU A 208 4.71 2.14 -16.11
N GLY A 209 4.77 3.44 -16.42
CA GLY A 209 4.39 4.50 -15.46
C GLY A 209 2.99 4.31 -14.86
N TRP A 210 2.01 3.86 -15.66
CA TRP A 210 0.65 3.56 -15.15
C TRP A 210 0.59 2.32 -14.26
N VAL A 211 1.54 1.39 -14.39
CA VAL A 211 1.65 0.21 -13.51
C VAL A 211 2.27 0.63 -12.17
N ILE A 212 3.33 1.45 -12.20
CA ILE A 212 4.01 1.98 -11.01
C ILE A 212 3.00 2.74 -10.14
N GLU A 213 2.49 3.84 -10.68
CA GLU A 213 1.67 4.79 -9.92
C GLU A 213 0.23 4.33 -9.75
N GLY A 214 -0.30 3.63 -10.75
CA GLY A 214 -1.67 3.15 -10.70
C GLY A 214 -1.91 2.13 -9.59
N GLN A 215 -0.95 1.23 -9.34
CA GLN A 215 -1.07 0.30 -8.23
C GLN A 215 -0.98 1.04 -6.89
N ALA A 216 -0.03 1.96 -6.77
CA ALA A 216 0.20 2.75 -5.56
C ALA A 216 -1.05 3.55 -5.18
N ASP A 217 -1.66 4.26 -6.12
CA ASP A 217 -2.90 5.00 -5.89
C ASP A 217 -4.10 4.10 -5.61
N TYR A 218 -4.26 2.99 -6.32
CA TYR A 218 -5.35 2.06 -6.06
C TYR A 218 -5.27 1.48 -4.64
N ILE A 219 -4.09 1.00 -4.23
CA ILE A 219 -3.88 0.44 -2.89
C ILE A 219 -3.98 1.53 -1.83
N GLY A 220 -3.33 2.69 -2.04
CA GLY A 220 -3.37 3.84 -1.14
C GLY A 220 -4.80 4.32 -0.88
N ALA A 221 -5.60 4.50 -1.94
CA ALA A 221 -7.02 4.84 -1.84
C ALA A 221 -7.79 3.83 -0.98
N ASN A 222 -7.54 2.54 -1.20
CA ASN A 222 -8.20 1.48 -0.47
C ASN A 222 -7.83 1.46 1.00
N PHE A 223 -6.56 1.70 1.34
CA PHE A 223 -6.06 1.83 2.70
C PHE A 223 -6.68 3.03 3.41
N ALA A 224 -6.58 4.21 2.82
CA ALA A 224 -7.10 5.47 3.37
C ALA A 224 -8.57 5.36 3.77
N THR A 225 -9.34 4.57 3.02
CA THR A 225 -10.79 4.48 3.16
C THR A 225 -11.27 3.11 3.65
N ARG A 226 -10.37 2.23 4.12
CA ARG A 226 -10.64 0.80 4.44
C ARG A 226 -11.87 0.54 5.34
N ASN A 227 -12.28 1.52 6.13
CA ASN A 227 -13.43 1.45 7.04
C ASN A 227 -14.77 1.87 6.41
N SER A 228 -14.81 2.42 5.19
CA SER A 228 -16.05 2.84 4.53
C SER A 228 -16.00 2.75 3.00
N THR A 229 -17.06 2.20 2.42
CA THR A 229 -17.24 2.18 0.96
C THR A 229 -17.60 3.57 0.43
N GLU A 230 -18.38 4.34 1.17
CA GLU A 230 -18.78 5.70 0.83
C GLU A 230 -17.57 6.64 0.84
N ALA A 231 -16.65 6.46 1.81
CA ALA A 231 -15.39 7.20 1.84
C ALA A 231 -14.51 6.82 0.64
N PHE A 232 -14.45 5.53 0.28
CA PHE A 232 -13.76 5.09 -0.94
C PHE A 232 -14.35 5.76 -2.18
N ALA A 233 -15.68 5.78 -2.32
CA ALA A 233 -16.35 6.42 -3.45
C ALA A 233 -16.05 7.92 -3.53
N SER A 234 -16.06 8.62 -2.39
CA SER A 234 -15.68 10.04 -2.32
C SER A 234 -14.23 10.26 -2.75
N TYR A 235 -13.29 9.47 -2.22
CA TYR A 235 -11.88 9.56 -2.59
C TYR A 235 -11.70 9.30 -4.09
N TRP A 236 -12.33 8.25 -4.62
CA TRP A 236 -12.21 7.86 -6.02
C TRP A 236 -12.69 8.95 -6.98
N ILE A 237 -13.76 9.66 -6.62
CA ILE A 237 -14.25 10.83 -7.37
C ILE A 237 -13.22 11.96 -7.33
N GLN A 238 -12.62 12.23 -6.16
CA GLN A 238 -11.59 13.26 -6.01
C GLN A 238 -10.34 12.93 -6.83
N LEU A 239 -9.87 11.67 -6.76
CA LEU A 239 -8.75 11.18 -7.56
C LEU A 239 -9.02 11.36 -9.06
N ILE A 240 -10.21 11.02 -9.55
CA ILE A 240 -10.56 11.24 -10.97
C ILE A 240 -10.59 12.73 -11.32
N ASP A 241 -11.03 13.61 -10.41
CA ASP A 241 -11.07 15.05 -10.66
C ASP A 241 -9.69 15.71 -10.65
N THR A 242 -8.64 15.06 -10.12
CA THR A 242 -7.26 15.61 -10.21
C THR A 242 -6.79 15.73 -11.65
N ILE A 243 -7.29 14.89 -12.57
CA ILE A 243 -7.04 15.06 -14.01
C ILE A 243 -7.44 16.47 -14.45
N ARG A 244 -8.61 16.96 -14.04
CA ARG A 244 -9.06 18.29 -14.44
C ARG A 244 -8.15 19.41 -13.92
N LEU A 245 -7.54 19.20 -12.75
CA LEU A 245 -6.80 20.23 -12.01
C LEU A 245 -5.30 20.24 -12.34
N HIS A 246 -4.71 19.08 -12.61
CA HIS A 246 -3.26 18.90 -12.66
C HIS A 246 -2.76 18.24 -13.95
N SER A 247 -3.65 17.75 -14.81
CA SER A 247 -3.28 17.13 -16.09
C SER A 247 -2.90 18.17 -17.12
N SER A 248 -1.88 17.86 -17.92
CA SER A 248 -1.63 18.57 -19.18
C SER A 248 -2.63 18.19 -20.28
N GLN A 249 -3.45 17.16 -20.05
CA GLN A 249 -4.44 16.60 -20.97
C GLN A 249 -5.83 16.44 -20.30
N PRO A 250 -6.44 17.51 -19.76
CA PRO A 250 -7.71 17.42 -19.05
C PRO A 250 -8.86 16.85 -19.90
N GLN A 251 -8.75 16.91 -21.23
CA GLN A 251 -9.69 16.29 -22.18
C GLN A 251 -9.82 14.76 -22.03
N ILE A 252 -8.90 14.08 -21.34
CA ILE A 252 -8.97 12.64 -21.03
C ILE A 252 -10.29 12.27 -20.37
N LEU A 253 -10.85 13.16 -19.56
CA LEU A 253 -12.16 12.93 -18.91
C LEU A 253 -13.31 12.77 -19.91
N ASN A 254 -13.13 13.13 -21.19
CA ASN A 254 -14.12 13.00 -22.25
C ASN A 254 -13.74 11.99 -23.33
N TRP A 255 -12.65 11.25 -23.13
CA TRP A 255 -12.20 10.26 -24.09
C TRP A 255 -13.15 9.08 -24.23
N LYS A 256 -13.22 8.55 -25.45
CA LYS A 256 -13.88 7.28 -25.75
C LYS A 256 -12.91 6.13 -25.53
N SER A 257 -13.44 4.91 -25.45
CA SER A 257 -12.64 3.68 -25.25
C SER A 257 -11.50 3.55 -26.27
N SER A 258 -11.72 3.90 -27.55
CA SER A 258 -10.68 3.85 -28.59
C SER A 258 -9.47 4.75 -28.30
N GLN A 259 -9.68 5.89 -27.65
CA GLN A 259 -8.60 6.82 -27.28
C GLN A 259 -7.79 6.28 -26.10
N PHE A 260 -8.44 5.64 -25.12
CA PHE A 260 -7.74 4.92 -24.05
C PHE A 260 -6.94 3.73 -24.58
N ILE A 261 -7.48 2.95 -25.54
CA ILE A 261 -6.74 1.87 -26.19
C ILE A 261 -5.47 2.42 -26.85
N ALA A 262 -5.57 3.54 -27.58
CA ALA A 262 -4.42 4.18 -28.21
C ALA A 262 -3.41 4.69 -27.16
N TRP A 263 -3.88 5.24 -26.04
CA TRP A 263 -3.06 5.68 -24.93
C TRP A 263 -2.28 4.53 -24.30
N PHE A 264 -2.93 3.40 -23.97
CA PHE A 264 -2.20 2.24 -23.41
C PHE A 264 -1.13 1.71 -24.36
N LYS A 265 -1.45 1.60 -25.65
CA LYS A 265 -0.48 1.18 -26.68
C LYS A 265 0.68 2.15 -26.81
N SER A 266 0.43 3.46 -26.70
CA SER A 266 1.53 4.44 -26.72
C SER A 266 2.38 4.32 -25.46
N LYS A 267 1.77 4.03 -24.30
CA LYS A 267 2.52 3.81 -23.05
C LYS A 267 3.46 2.61 -23.09
N GLU A 268 3.13 1.53 -23.82
CA GLU A 268 4.03 0.38 -23.98
C GLU A 268 5.38 0.75 -24.63
N ILE A 269 5.39 1.78 -25.47
CA ILE A 269 6.55 2.17 -26.29
C ILE A 269 7.17 3.50 -25.86
N THR A 270 6.54 4.24 -24.93
CA THR A 270 7.12 5.45 -24.34
C THR A 270 8.02 5.11 -23.15
N SER A 271 9.01 5.96 -22.91
CA SER A 271 9.95 5.84 -21.79
C SER A 271 9.26 5.71 -20.44
N ASN A 272 9.88 4.93 -19.54
CA ASN A 272 9.61 5.05 -18.12
C ASN A 272 10.12 6.45 -17.66
N PRO A 273 9.31 7.29 -17.00
CA PRO A 273 9.66 8.66 -16.62
C PRO A 273 10.87 8.82 -15.66
N ALA A 274 11.52 7.75 -15.23
CA ALA A 274 12.63 7.76 -14.26
C ALA A 274 13.83 8.67 -14.60
N MET A 275 13.90 9.25 -15.81
CA MET A 275 14.95 10.19 -16.20
C MET A 275 14.49 11.62 -16.53
N ALA A 276 13.18 11.96 -16.47
CA ALA A 276 12.67 13.23 -17.01
C ALA A 276 11.63 13.97 -16.14
N GLY A 277 11.64 13.77 -14.82
CA GLY A 277 10.76 14.46 -13.88
C GLY A 277 9.56 13.62 -13.42
N ASP A 278 8.62 14.28 -12.72
CA ASP A 278 7.44 13.66 -12.13
C ASP A 278 6.61 12.88 -13.17
N ILE A 279 6.07 11.72 -12.76
CA ILE A 279 5.21 10.93 -13.61
C ILE A 279 3.93 11.74 -13.91
N PRO A 280 3.48 11.83 -15.17
CA PRO A 280 2.27 12.60 -15.48
C PRO A 280 1.03 12.04 -14.76
N VAL A 281 0.18 12.92 -14.21
CA VAL A 281 -0.99 12.58 -13.36
C VAL A 281 -1.95 11.57 -14.01
N GLU A 282 -1.98 11.49 -15.33
CA GLU A 282 -2.82 10.55 -16.04
C GLU A 282 -2.41 9.10 -15.75
N ASN A 283 -1.12 8.83 -15.51
CA ASN A 283 -0.64 7.49 -15.16
C ASN A 283 -1.12 7.07 -13.76
N TYR A 284 -1.17 8.00 -12.81
CA TYR A 284 -1.74 7.80 -11.47
C TYR A 284 -3.21 7.42 -11.59
N VAL A 285 -4.01 8.29 -12.19
CA VAL A 285 -5.48 8.16 -12.18
C VAL A 285 -5.96 7.06 -13.12
N VAL A 286 -5.49 7.02 -14.36
CA VAL A 286 -5.89 5.98 -15.33
C VAL A 286 -5.29 4.64 -14.92
N GLY A 287 -4.06 4.64 -14.40
CA GLY A 287 -3.44 3.43 -13.85
C GLY A 287 -4.17 2.88 -12.63
N ALA A 288 -4.73 3.73 -11.76
CA ALA A 288 -5.50 3.30 -10.60
C ALA A 288 -6.81 2.62 -11.02
N MET A 289 -7.52 3.16 -12.02
CA MET A 289 -8.67 2.50 -12.63
C MET A 289 -8.28 1.19 -13.33
N ALA A 290 -7.14 1.15 -14.02
CA ALA A 290 -6.64 -0.09 -14.63
C ALA A 290 -6.29 -1.15 -13.58
N SER A 291 -5.68 -0.75 -12.47
CA SER A 291 -5.37 -1.61 -11.33
C SER A 291 -6.66 -2.15 -10.71
N GLN A 292 -7.66 -1.30 -10.46
CA GLN A 292 -8.97 -1.72 -9.97
C GLN A 292 -9.58 -2.81 -10.88
N TYR A 293 -9.51 -2.65 -12.20
CA TYR A 293 -9.97 -3.67 -13.14
C TYR A 293 -9.18 -4.98 -13.04
N LEU A 294 -7.85 -4.91 -12.92
CA LEU A 294 -6.98 -6.09 -12.78
C LEU A 294 -7.30 -6.87 -11.51
N TYR A 295 -7.40 -6.19 -10.36
CA TYR A 295 -7.78 -6.82 -9.08
C TYR A 295 -9.19 -7.43 -9.16
N ALA A 296 -10.16 -6.73 -9.75
CA ALA A 296 -11.52 -7.26 -9.92
C ALA A 296 -11.59 -8.53 -10.78
N THR A 297 -10.77 -8.59 -11.82
CA THR A 297 -10.84 -9.61 -12.86
C THR A 297 -10.01 -10.84 -12.52
N TYR A 298 -8.83 -10.62 -11.94
CA TYR A 298 -7.82 -11.67 -11.76
C TYR A 298 -7.50 -11.96 -10.28
N GLY A 299 -7.90 -11.07 -9.36
CA GLY A 299 -7.62 -11.17 -7.93
C GLY A 299 -6.18 -10.81 -7.57
N TYR A 300 -5.98 -10.43 -6.31
CA TYR A 300 -4.71 -9.91 -5.81
C TYR A 300 -3.53 -10.86 -6.02
N LYS A 301 -3.73 -12.18 -5.95
CA LYS A 301 -2.66 -13.16 -6.14
C LYS A 301 -2.04 -13.09 -7.55
N LYS A 302 -2.88 -13.03 -8.60
CA LYS A 302 -2.39 -12.91 -9.98
C LYS A 302 -1.79 -11.55 -10.25
N VAL A 303 -2.37 -10.48 -9.68
CA VAL A 303 -1.79 -9.14 -9.77
C VAL A 303 -0.41 -9.12 -9.14
N ASN A 304 -0.20 -9.71 -7.97
CA ASN A 304 1.13 -9.75 -7.34
C ASN A 304 2.13 -10.61 -8.12
N ASN A 305 1.70 -11.76 -8.64
CA ASN A 305 2.53 -12.58 -9.53
C ASN A 305 2.99 -11.80 -10.79
N TYR A 306 2.17 -10.89 -11.32
CA TYR A 306 2.60 -10.02 -12.42
C TYR A 306 3.82 -9.17 -12.03
N TYR A 307 3.83 -8.55 -10.84
CA TYR A 307 5.00 -7.80 -10.38
C TYR A 307 6.21 -8.71 -10.15
N ASP A 308 6.02 -9.93 -9.65
CA ASP A 308 7.13 -10.88 -9.49
C ASP A 308 7.74 -11.29 -10.84
N LEU A 309 6.89 -11.42 -11.88
CA LEU A 309 7.33 -11.71 -13.25
C LEU A 309 8.04 -10.51 -13.89
N LEU A 310 7.62 -9.28 -13.57
CA LEU A 310 8.34 -8.08 -13.99
C LEU A 310 9.74 -7.99 -13.35
N GLY A 311 9.90 -8.41 -12.10
CA GLY A 311 11.22 -8.49 -11.43
C GLY A 311 12.19 -9.46 -12.10
N LYS A 312 11.69 -10.47 -12.82
CA LYS A 312 12.52 -11.46 -13.52
C LYS A 312 13.07 -10.97 -14.85
N ILE A 313 12.57 -9.85 -15.37
CA ILE A 313 12.95 -9.34 -16.70
C ILE A 313 13.78 -8.05 -16.64
N ILE A 314 14.28 -7.66 -15.46
CA ILE A 314 15.15 -6.47 -15.29
C ILE A 314 16.30 -6.47 -16.30
N ASN A 315 16.98 -7.62 -16.45
CA ASN A 315 18.11 -7.76 -17.37
C ASN A 315 17.71 -7.56 -18.85
N ASP A 316 16.46 -7.87 -19.21
CA ASP A 316 15.94 -7.66 -20.57
C ASP A 316 15.68 -6.16 -20.84
N CYS A 317 15.50 -5.38 -19.79
CA CYS A 317 15.13 -3.96 -19.84
C CYS A 317 16.33 -3.01 -19.76
N GLY A 318 17.51 -3.53 -19.39
CA GLY A 318 18.74 -2.74 -19.25
C GLY A 318 18.63 -1.72 -18.11
N ASN A 319 19.52 -0.72 -18.08
CA ASN A 319 19.62 0.25 -16.97
C ASN A 319 18.55 1.36 -17.00
N GLY A 320 17.36 1.09 -17.53
CA GLY A 320 16.30 2.10 -17.69
C GLY A 320 16.59 3.20 -18.71
N ASP A 321 17.66 3.07 -19.52
CA ASP A 321 18.02 4.04 -20.57
C ASP A 321 16.86 4.20 -21.57
N VAL A 322 16.39 5.45 -21.66
CA VAL A 322 15.26 5.91 -22.46
C VAL A 322 15.36 5.61 -23.96
N THR A 323 16.54 5.28 -24.48
CA THR A 323 16.76 4.90 -25.89
C THR A 323 16.68 3.39 -26.17
N ILE A 324 16.65 2.54 -25.12
CA ILE A 324 16.74 1.07 -25.22
C ILE A 324 15.41 0.37 -24.83
N ASN A 325 14.44 1.11 -24.27
CA ASN A 325 13.18 0.61 -23.70
C ASN A 325 12.29 -0.24 -24.62
N LEU A 326 12.45 -0.16 -25.96
CA LEU A 326 11.74 -1.04 -26.89
C LEU A 326 12.14 -2.52 -26.74
N LYS A 327 13.34 -2.82 -26.23
CA LYS A 327 13.81 -4.19 -26.01
C LYS A 327 13.06 -4.92 -24.89
N CYS A 328 12.58 -4.17 -23.90
CA CYS A 328 11.82 -4.69 -22.75
C CYS A 328 10.37 -5.05 -23.12
N THR A 329 9.83 -4.52 -24.22
CA THR A 329 8.41 -4.66 -24.58
C THR A 329 7.97 -6.13 -24.75
N PRO A 330 8.68 -6.98 -25.52
CA PRO A 330 8.30 -8.40 -25.65
C PRO A 330 8.28 -9.12 -24.29
N SER A 331 9.28 -8.90 -23.44
CA SER A 331 9.35 -9.52 -22.10
C SER A 331 8.25 -9.03 -21.17
N ARG A 332 7.91 -7.72 -21.18
CA ARG A 332 6.77 -7.17 -20.43
C ARG A 332 5.43 -7.75 -20.88
N GLN A 333 5.21 -7.82 -22.19
CA GLN A 333 4.01 -8.43 -22.76
C GLN A 333 3.90 -9.91 -22.38
N LYS A 334 5.03 -10.64 -22.38
CA LYS A 334 5.09 -12.03 -21.93
C LYS A 334 4.77 -12.15 -20.43
N ALA A 335 5.40 -11.35 -19.58
CA ALA A 335 5.13 -11.34 -18.13
C ALA A 335 3.65 -11.07 -17.84
N PHE A 336 3.04 -10.13 -18.56
CA PHE A 336 1.61 -9.84 -18.44
C PHE A 336 0.75 -11.05 -18.86
N LYS A 337 1.06 -11.66 -20.02
CA LYS A 337 0.35 -12.84 -20.50
C LYS A 337 0.49 -14.03 -19.56
N ASP A 338 1.67 -14.25 -19.02
CA ASP A 338 1.95 -15.34 -18.07
C ASP A 338 1.18 -15.15 -16.76
N ALA A 339 1.06 -13.90 -16.29
CA ALA A 339 0.31 -13.60 -15.06
C ALA A 339 -1.22 -13.74 -15.24
N PHE A 340 -1.76 -13.20 -16.33
CA PHE A 340 -3.20 -13.02 -16.50
C PHE A 340 -3.86 -13.99 -17.47
N GLY A 341 -3.08 -14.70 -18.29
CA GLY A 341 -3.57 -15.61 -19.33
C GLY A 341 -4.13 -14.91 -20.57
N VAL A 342 -3.97 -13.58 -20.68
CA VAL A 342 -4.42 -12.78 -21.83
C VAL A 342 -3.32 -11.83 -22.27
N SER A 343 -3.29 -11.48 -23.57
CA SER A 343 -2.34 -10.48 -24.05
C SER A 343 -2.74 -9.07 -23.58
N MET A 344 -1.78 -8.13 -23.53
CA MET A 344 -2.08 -6.72 -23.32
C MET A 344 -3.04 -6.17 -24.39
N ALA A 345 -2.87 -6.60 -25.65
CA ALA A 345 -3.74 -6.22 -26.76
C ALA A 345 -5.20 -6.64 -26.55
N ASP A 346 -5.47 -7.80 -25.95
CA ASP A 346 -6.82 -8.28 -25.62
C ASP A 346 -7.37 -7.64 -24.34
N PHE A 347 -6.47 -7.22 -23.44
CA PHE A 347 -6.80 -6.55 -22.20
C PHE A 347 -7.28 -5.10 -22.44
N TYR A 348 -6.59 -4.35 -23.32
CA TYR A 348 -6.84 -2.91 -23.50
C TYR A 348 -8.28 -2.53 -23.86
N PRO A 349 -8.99 -3.22 -24.76
CA PRO A 349 -10.38 -2.88 -25.04
C PRO A 349 -11.29 -2.99 -23.81
N LYS A 350 -11.04 -3.99 -22.95
CA LYS A 350 -11.87 -4.26 -21.77
C LYS A 350 -11.62 -3.22 -20.67
N VAL A 351 -10.36 -2.97 -20.34
CA VAL A 351 -10.01 -1.95 -19.33
C VAL A 351 -10.38 -0.55 -19.80
N SER A 352 -10.24 -0.24 -21.08
CA SER A 352 -10.63 1.06 -21.64
C SER A 352 -12.13 1.30 -21.55
N SER A 353 -12.95 0.26 -21.81
CA SER A 353 -14.39 0.35 -21.60
C SER A 353 -14.75 0.56 -20.12
N PHE A 354 -14.02 -0.09 -19.22
CA PHE A 354 -14.20 0.08 -17.78
C PHE A 354 -13.86 1.50 -17.32
N ILE A 355 -12.71 2.05 -17.75
CA ILE A 355 -12.29 3.41 -17.43
C ILE A 355 -13.33 4.45 -17.87
N VAL A 356 -13.89 4.31 -19.07
CA VAL A 356 -14.97 5.19 -19.54
C VAL A 356 -16.18 5.12 -18.61
N SER A 357 -16.53 3.92 -18.13
CA SER A 357 -17.64 3.74 -17.19
C SER A 357 -17.37 4.34 -15.81
N GLU A 358 -16.14 4.24 -15.30
CA GLU A 358 -15.71 4.84 -14.02
C GLU A 358 -15.77 6.36 -14.08
N ILE A 359 -15.26 6.96 -15.16
CA ILE A 359 -15.31 8.41 -15.36
C ILE A 359 -16.75 8.90 -15.46
N ALA A 360 -17.61 8.18 -16.19
CA ALA A 360 -19.04 8.53 -16.28
C ALA A 360 -19.75 8.40 -14.93
N TRP A 361 -19.48 7.35 -14.17
CA TRP A 361 -19.99 7.16 -12.82
C TRP A 361 -19.54 8.29 -11.88
N SER A 362 -18.25 8.65 -11.91
CA SER A 362 -17.68 9.72 -11.08
C SER A 362 -18.35 11.07 -11.35
N LYS A 363 -18.52 11.43 -12.63
CA LYS A 363 -19.23 12.65 -13.04
C LYS A 363 -20.66 12.70 -12.52
N LYS A 364 -21.41 11.59 -12.63
CA LYS A 364 -22.80 11.49 -12.17
C LYS A 364 -22.93 11.60 -10.65
N ASN A 365 -21.97 11.09 -9.90
CA ASN A 365 -22.05 10.97 -8.44
C ASN A 365 -21.29 12.06 -7.67
N ARG A 366 -20.66 13.02 -8.36
CA ARG A 366 -19.85 14.08 -7.74
C ARG A 366 -20.59 14.89 -6.67
N SER A 367 -21.88 15.18 -6.87
CA SER A 367 -22.69 15.91 -5.90
C SER A 367 -23.20 15.05 -4.74
N LYS A 368 -23.15 13.72 -4.89
CA LYS A 368 -23.67 12.77 -3.89
C LYS A 368 -22.68 12.54 -2.75
N TYR A 369 -21.38 12.56 -3.03
CA TYR A 369 -20.35 12.26 -2.04
C TYR A 369 -19.52 13.52 -1.70
N PRO A 370 -19.48 13.96 -0.44
CA PRO A 370 -18.73 15.14 -0.05
C PRO A 370 -17.23 14.88 -0.13
N THR A 371 -16.43 15.91 -0.43
CA THR A 371 -14.96 15.79 -0.54
C THR A 371 -14.26 15.54 0.80
N ASN A 372 -14.85 15.94 1.91
CA ASN A 372 -14.29 15.69 3.24
C ASN A 372 -14.58 14.25 3.69
N LEU A 373 -13.56 13.38 3.58
CA LEU A 373 -13.67 11.96 3.91
C LEU A 373 -13.98 11.72 5.39
N LEU A 374 -13.43 12.52 6.31
CA LEU A 374 -13.66 12.36 7.74
C LEU A 374 -15.12 12.60 8.14
N LYS A 375 -15.87 13.40 7.37
CA LYS A 375 -17.33 13.53 7.57
C LYS A 375 -18.08 12.24 7.24
N ILE A 376 -17.54 11.41 6.35
CA ILE A 376 -18.12 10.13 5.95
C ILE A 376 -17.63 9.03 6.89
N ALA A 377 -16.32 8.95 7.09
CA ALA A 377 -15.65 7.97 7.93
C ALA A 377 -14.38 8.60 8.52
N PRO A 378 -14.29 8.73 9.86
CA PRO A 378 -13.07 9.17 10.52
C PRO A 378 -11.87 8.29 10.13
N SER A 379 -10.66 8.87 10.18
CA SER A 379 -9.46 8.15 9.77
C SER A 379 -9.28 6.89 10.62
N PRO A 380 -8.94 5.74 10.02
CA PRO A 380 -8.95 4.46 10.74
C PRO A 380 -7.86 4.34 11.82
N TRP A 381 -6.86 5.23 11.85
CA TRP A 381 -5.81 5.24 12.87
C TRP A 381 -6.13 6.12 14.09
N ILE A 382 -7.22 6.91 14.07
CA ILE A 382 -7.59 7.75 15.22
C ILE A 382 -7.92 6.84 16.41
N GLY A 383 -7.06 6.84 17.44
CA GLY A 383 -7.17 6.02 18.64
C GLY A 383 -6.50 4.64 18.56
N ALA A 384 -5.81 4.31 17.46
CA ALA A 384 -5.02 3.09 17.35
C ALA A 384 -3.64 3.29 18.00
N LYS A 385 -3.20 2.34 18.84
CA LYS A 385 -1.83 2.37 19.37
C LYS A 385 -0.84 2.00 18.26
N PRO A 386 0.27 2.73 18.08
CA PRO A 386 1.38 2.29 17.24
C PRO A 386 1.84 0.88 17.67
N MET A 387 2.12 0.02 16.70
CA MET A 387 2.85 -1.21 16.98
C MET A 387 4.30 -0.84 17.33
N GLU A 388 4.83 -1.41 18.40
CA GLU A 388 6.25 -1.26 18.75
C GLU A 388 7.12 -1.84 17.62
N PRO A 389 8.25 -1.22 17.25
CA PRO A 389 9.13 -1.75 16.20
C PRO A 389 9.62 -3.16 16.54
N TYR A 390 9.56 -4.08 15.57
CA TYR A 390 10.26 -5.36 15.71
C TYR A 390 11.74 -5.12 15.47
N VAL A 391 12.57 -5.50 16.44
CA VAL A 391 14.02 -5.55 16.28
C VAL A 391 14.40 -6.97 15.87
N ALA A 392 14.74 -7.16 14.60
CA ALA A 392 15.24 -8.46 14.14
C ALA A 392 16.52 -8.85 14.91
N PRO A 393 16.65 -10.12 15.37
CA PRO A 393 17.89 -10.63 15.92
C PRO A 393 19.07 -10.39 14.97
N ALA A 394 20.23 -10.01 15.51
CA ALA A 394 21.43 -9.65 14.75
C ALA A 394 21.97 -10.73 13.78
N ASN A 395 21.40 -11.93 13.83
CA ASN A 395 21.89 -13.14 13.16
C ASN A 395 20.92 -13.65 12.07
N LEU A 396 19.83 -12.92 11.77
CA LEU A 396 19.05 -13.17 10.55
C LEU A 396 19.97 -12.81 9.38
N GLY A 397 20.60 -13.83 8.79
CA GLY A 397 21.56 -13.65 7.70
C GLY A 397 21.01 -12.76 6.58
N VAL A 398 21.92 -12.13 5.83
CA VAL A 398 21.59 -11.27 4.70
C VAL A 398 20.72 -12.05 3.71
N ILE A 399 19.48 -11.62 3.52
CA ILE A 399 18.64 -12.12 2.43
C ILE A 399 19.29 -11.63 1.14
N SER A 400 19.79 -12.56 0.33
CA SER A 400 20.43 -12.28 -0.95
C SER A 400 19.59 -11.31 -1.79
N LYS A 401 20.25 -10.28 -2.35
CA LYS A 401 19.70 -9.31 -3.33
C LYS A 401 19.04 -9.96 -4.55
N TYR A 402 19.27 -11.26 -4.77
CA TYR A 402 18.74 -12.07 -5.86
C TYR A 402 17.99 -13.33 -5.39
N GLY A 403 17.68 -13.43 -4.09
CA GLY A 403 17.17 -14.64 -3.45
C GLY A 403 15.64 -14.71 -3.41
N ASN A 404 14.98 -14.86 -4.56
CA ASN A 404 13.96 -15.90 -4.56
C ASN A 404 14.76 -17.18 -4.83
N PRO A 405 15.01 -18.07 -3.84
CA PRO A 405 15.54 -19.36 -4.18
C PRO A 405 14.50 -19.93 -5.14
N GLY A 406 14.91 -20.07 -6.41
CA GLY A 406 14.20 -20.95 -7.29
C GLY A 406 13.94 -22.24 -6.52
N LEU A 407 12.77 -22.81 -6.77
CA LEU A 407 12.55 -24.24 -6.64
C LEU A 407 13.79 -24.96 -7.19
N ILE A 408 14.77 -25.23 -6.34
CA ILE A 408 15.86 -26.14 -6.65
C ILE A 408 15.21 -27.50 -6.49
N GLY A 409 14.93 -28.10 -7.64
CA GLY A 409 14.03 -29.22 -7.76
C GLY A 409 14.41 -30.39 -6.87
N ASN A 410 13.39 -31.10 -6.42
CA ASN A 410 13.49 -32.53 -6.43
C ASN A 410 12.25 -33.10 -7.12
N THR A 411 12.48 -33.69 -8.28
CA THR A 411 11.57 -34.63 -8.91
C THR A 411 11.37 -35.78 -7.94
N ASN A 412 10.22 -35.87 -7.28
CA ASN A 412 9.48 -37.12 -7.07
C ASN A 412 8.17 -36.88 -6.31
N ASN A 413 7.16 -37.61 -6.79
CA ASN A 413 5.78 -37.71 -6.31
C ASN A 413 5.60 -37.63 -4.79
N GLY A 414 4.62 -36.83 -4.37
CA GLY A 414 4.06 -36.85 -3.02
C GLY A 414 3.70 -35.45 -2.58
N ALA A 415 2.45 -35.24 -2.17
CA ALA A 415 1.96 -33.98 -1.62
C ALA A 415 2.86 -33.54 -0.44
N GLN A 416 3.78 -32.61 -0.67
CA GLN A 416 4.46 -31.91 0.41
C GLN A 416 3.52 -30.80 0.88
N GLU A 417 2.96 -31.01 2.05
CA GLU A 417 2.50 -29.91 2.88
C GLU A 417 3.62 -28.88 2.93
N SER A 418 3.33 -27.66 2.48
CA SER A 418 4.25 -26.53 2.63
C SER A 418 4.60 -26.42 4.11
N ASP A 419 5.83 -26.72 4.48
CA ASP A 419 6.24 -26.48 5.85
C ASP A 419 6.05 -24.97 6.14
N PRO A 420 5.63 -24.60 7.36
CA PRO A 420 5.28 -23.21 7.66
C PRO A 420 6.51 -22.32 7.89
N TYR A 421 7.72 -22.82 7.67
CA TYR A 421 8.96 -22.13 8.04
C TYR A 421 9.57 -21.38 6.83
N PRO A 422 10.17 -20.20 7.02
CA PRO A 422 10.74 -19.45 5.90
C PRO A 422 11.83 -20.25 5.16
N PRO A 423 11.98 -20.14 3.84
CA PRO A 423 13.06 -20.79 3.10
C PRO A 423 14.43 -20.47 3.72
N ASN A 424 15.35 -21.43 3.72
CA ASN A 424 16.72 -21.30 4.26
C ASN A 424 16.83 -21.06 5.78
N VAL A 425 15.73 -21.09 6.53
CA VAL A 425 15.78 -21.14 7.99
C VAL A 425 15.93 -22.60 8.43
N PRO A 426 16.87 -22.90 9.34
CA PRO A 426 16.92 -24.16 10.05
C PRO A 426 15.54 -24.49 10.63
N ALA A 427 14.98 -25.64 10.30
CA ALA A 427 13.69 -26.08 10.85
C ALA A 427 13.67 -27.61 10.97
N PRO A 428 12.93 -28.17 11.95
CA PRO A 428 12.90 -29.62 12.15
C PRO A 428 12.54 -30.36 10.87
N GLY A 429 13.35 -31.37 10.51
CA GLY A 429 13.13 -32.17 9.31
C GLY A 429 13.71 -31.59 8.01
N ARG A 430 14.28 -30.38 8.03
CA ARG A 430 15.01 -29.83 6.88
C ARG A 430 16.46 -30.31 6.83
N THR A 431 16.99 -30.38 5.61
CA THR A 431 18.40 -30.63 5.36
C THR A 431 19.27 -29.49 5.89
N CYS A 432 20.39 -29.84 6.52
CA CYS A 432 21.40 -28.91 7.02
C CYS A 432 22.75 -29.13 6.34
N PRO A 433 23.58 -28.08 6.24
CA PRO A 433 24.82 -28.15 5.49
C PRO A 433 25.91 -28.96 6.20
N ASN A 434 25.97 -28.92 7.54
CA ASN A 434 27.00 -29.63 8.31
C ASN A 434 26.42 -30.36 9.53
N VAL A 435 26.73 -31.65 9.68
CA VAL A 435 26.39 -32.42 10.88
C VAL A 435 27.05 -31.79 12.11
N ASP A 436 26.35 -31.80 13.23
CA ASP A 436 26.66 -31.19 14.53
C ASP A 436 26.59 -29.66 14.59
N GLU A 437 26.18 -28.99 13.50
CA GLU A 437 25.86 -27.56 13.53
C GLU A 437 24.66 -27.28 14.46
N VAL A 438 24.69 -26.15 15.16
CA VAL A 438 23.63 -25.74 16.10
C VAL A 438 22.95 -24.48 15.57
N ALA A 439 21.61 -24.47 15.56
CA ALA A 439 20.80 -23.32 15.18
C ALA A 439 19.70 -23.06 16.22
N SER A 440 19.11 -21.87 16.18
CA SER A 440 17.95 -21.52 17.00
C SER A 440 16.76 -21.16 16.11
N LEU A 441 15.59 -21.71 16.44
CA LEU A 441 14.32 -21.42 15.80
C LEU A 441 13.27 -21.12 16.87
N TYR A 442 12.76 -19.89 16.88
CA TYR A 442 11.72 -19.41 17.80
C TYR A 442 11.99 -19.79 19.27
N GLY A 443 13.24 -19.60 19.71
CA GLY A 443 13.68 -19.90 21.07
C GLY A 443 14.03 -21.37 21.35
N GLY A 444 13.76 -22.28 20.41
CA GLY A 444 14.17 -23.67 20.48
C GLY A 444 15.54 -23.90 19.85
N THR A 445 16.43 -24.60 20.56
CA THR A 445 17.74 -24.99 20.02
C THR A 445 17.63 -26.28 19.21
N MET A 446 18.23 -26.30 18.01
CA MET A 446 18.30 -27.47 17.14
C MET A 446 19.74 -27.83 16.83
N THR A 447 20.00 -29.11 16.62
CA THR A 447 21.29 -29.63 16.15
C THR A 447 21.09 -30.39 14.85
N CYS A 448 21.93 -30.13 13.88
CA CYS A 448 22.02 -30.91 12.65
C CYS A 448 22.55 -32.30 12.98
N ARG A 449 21.75 -33.35 12.81
CA ARG A 449 22.16 -34.73 13.11
C ARG A 449 22.30 -35.52 11.82
N SER A 450 23.17 -36.53 11.80
CA SER A 450 23.29 -37.46 10.67
C SER A 450 21.92 -38.05 10.31
N PRO A 451 21.48 -38.01 9.03
CA PRO A 451 22.26 -37.78 7.81
C PRO A 451 22.32 -36.32 7.29
N GLY A 452 22.27 -35.33 8.18
CA GLY A 452 22.22 -33.91 7.81
C GLY A 452 20.81 -33.35 7.89
N ILE A 453 20.10 -33.64 8.97
CA ILE A 453 18.75 -33.12 9.25
C ILE A 453 18.72 -32.33 10.55
N TRP A 454 18.13 -31.13 10.50
CA TRP A 454 17.86 -30.32 11.70
C TRP A 454 16.90 -31.05 12.64
N THR A 455 17.35 -31.27 13.88
CA THR A 455 16.57 -31.93 14.93
C THR A 455 16.49 -31.03 16.14
N LEU A 456 15.29 -30.84 16.70
CA LEU A 456 15.11 -30.09 17.94
C LEU A 456 15.80 -30.81 19.11
N ASN A 457 16.54 -30.07 19.93
CA ASN A 457 17.23 -30.68 21.05
C ASN A 457 16.25 -31.18 22.12
N PRO A 458 16.56 -32.30 22.80
CA PRO A 458 15.66 -32.90 23.77
C PRO A 458 15.19 -31.89 24.84
N GLY A 459 13.89 -31.84 25.09
CA GLY A 459 13.28 -30.95 26.09
C GLY A 459 13.11 -29.50 25.66
N GLN A 460 13.51 -29.13 24.44
CA GLN A 460 13.21 -27.82 23.86
C GLN A 460 11.80 -27.84 23.24
N ILE A 461 11.11 -26.70 23.32
CA ILE A 461 9.84 -26.47 22.63
C ILE A 461 10.07 -25.29 21.69
N ILE A 462 9.66 -25.42 20.44
CA ILE A 462 9.66 -24.29 19.51
C ILE A 462 8.52 -23.38 19.97
N GLY A 463 8.84 -22.14 20.35
CA GLY A 463 7.81 -21.16 20.69
C GLY A 463 6.85 -20.95 19.53
N THR A 464 5.70 -20.32 19.79
CA THR A 464 4.88 -19.80 18.69
C THR A 464 5.75 -18.92 17.81
N ALA A 465 5.69 -19.14 16.48
CA ALA A 465 6.32 -18.25 15.52
C ALA A 465 5.95 -16.80 15.90
N PRO A 466 6.91 -15.91 16.14
CA PRO A 466 6.64 -14.55 16.57
C PRO A 466 5.82 -13.77 15.53
#